data_AF-A0A7K0EEI9-F1
#
_entry.id   AF-A0A7K0EEI9-F1
#
_cell.length_a   1.000
_cell.length_b   1.000
_cell.length_c   1.000
_cell.angle_alpha   90.00
_cell.angle_beta   90.00
_cell.angle_gamma   90.00
#
_symmetry.space_group_name_H-M   'P 1'
#
loop_
_entity.id
_entity.type
_entity.pdbx_description
1 polymer ?
#
loop_
_entity_poly.entity_id
_entity_poly.type
_entity_poly.pdbx_seq_one_letter_code
_entity_poly.pdbx_strand_id
1 'polypeptide(L)'
;MLLIFSVIYSDSLDIRPLVFYSERIEIGFDVLNSHVKCGIVLLSAVLRDINGTETRLPIEAIDGQPVKEYIERLQIEWEKILKADHK
;
A
#
# COMPACT_ATOMS: atom_id res chain seq x y z
N MET A 1 1.57 3.54 -10.75
CA MET A 1 0.44 4.05 -9.94
C MET A 1 0.96 5.06 -8.93
N LEU A 2 0.15 6.05 -8.57
CA LEU A 2 0.51 7.06 -7.59
C LEU A 2 -0.25 6.82 -6.29
N LEU A 3 0.47 6.67 -5.20
CA LEU A 3 -0.07 6.66 -3.85
C LEU A 3 0.10 8.06 -3.26
N ILE A 4 -1.02 8.71 -2.92
CA ILE A 4 -1.08 10.04 -2.35
C ILE A 4 -1.67 9.90 -0.95
N PHE A 5 -0.94 10.31 0.08
CA PHE A 5 -1.36 10.12 1.46
C PHE A 5 -0.92 11.28 2.33
N SER A 6 -1.55 11.41 3.49
CA SER A 6 -1.13 12.38 4.50
C SER A 6 -0.91 11.72 5.84
N VAL A 7 0.11 12.20 6.53
CA VAL A 7 0.52 11.71 7.86
C VAL A 7 0.53 12.86 8.84
N ILE A 8 0.37 12.56 10.12
CA ILE A 8 0.66 13.46 11.22
C ILE A 8 1.77 12.87 12.10
N TYR A 9 2.79 13.68 12.36
CA TYR A 9 3.88 13.32 13.26
C TYR A 9 3.56 13.77 14.68
N SER A 10 3.61 12.83 15.64
CA SER A 10 3.20 13.08 17.04
C SER A 10 4.11 14.05 17.78
N ASP A 11 5.36 14.23 17.34
CA ASP A 11 6.35 15.11 17.95
C ASP A 11 6.13 16.60 17.62
N SER A 12 5.62 16.88 16.42
CA SER A 12 5.54 18.21 15.83
C SER A 12 4.11 18.66 15.56
N LEU A 13 3.14 17.75 15.63
CA LEU A 13 1.76 17.94 15.16
C LEU A 13 1.69 18.35 13.68
N ASP A 14 2.78 18.16 12.93
CA ASP A 14 2.91 18.59 11.54
C ASP A 14 2.21 17.60 10.61
N ILE A 15 1.32 18.11 9.76
CA ILE A 15 0.61 17.32 8.76
C ILE A 15 1.37 17.41 7.45
N ARG A 16 1.86 16.26 6.97
CA ARG A 16 2.63 16.20 5.72
C ARG A 16 1.88 15.45 4.63
N PRO A 17 1.60 16.08 3.48
CA PRO A 17 1.20 15.37 2.29
C PRO A 17 2.42 14.70 1.65
N LEU A 18 2.26 13.44 1.26
CA LEU A 18 3.28 12.61 0.67
C LEU A 18 2.75 11.98 -0.63
N VAL A 19 3.64 11.83 -1.60
CA VAL A 19 3.34 11.17 -2.87
C VAL A 19 4.42 10.13 -3.13
N PHE A 20 3.98 8.91 -3.45
CA PHE A 20 4.84 7.79 -3.74
C PHE A 20 4.41 7.16 -5.07
N TYR A 21 5.37 6.95 -5.98
CA TYR A 21 5.12 6.27 -7.24
C TYR A 21 5.67 4.84 -7.17
N SER A 22 4.86 3.88 -7.59
CA SER A 22 5.28 2.51 -7.84
C SER A 22 4.43 1.87 -8.92
N GLU A 23 5.03 1.00 -9.73
CA GLU A 23 4.30 0.13 -10.67
C GLU A 23 3.55 -0.98 -9.94
N ARG A 24 4.00 -1.32 -8.73
CA ARG A 24 3.48 -2.42 -7.91
C ARG A 24 2.78 -1.87 -6.68
N ILE A 25 1.48 -2.17 -6.55
CA ILE A 25 0.64 -1.68 -5.46
C ILE A 25 1.12 -2.18 -4.09
N GLU A 26 1.68 -3.39 -4.03
CA GLU A 26 2.11 -3.99 -2.77
C GLU A 26 3.24 -3.20 -2.11
N ILE A 27 4.13 -2.60 -2.92
CA ILE A 27 5.19 -1.72 -2.43
C ILE A 27 4.59 -0.46 -1.81
N GLY A 28 3.52 0.10 -2.41
CA GLY A 28 2.82 1.24 -1.85
C GLY A 28 2.18 0.91 -0.50
N PHE A 29 1.57 -0.27 -0.35
CA PHE A 29 1.04 -0.71 0.93
C PHE A 29 2.13 -0.93 1.97
N ASP A 30 3.27 -1.50 1.61
CA ASP A 30 4.41 -1.63 2.52
C ASP A 30 4.94 -0.25 2.99
N VAL A 31 4.91 0.77 2.12
CA VAL A 31 5.24 2.16 2.50
C VAL A 31 4.26 2.67 3.56
N LEU A 32 2.95 2.52 3.36
CA LEU A 32 1.95 2.94 4.36
C LEU A 32 2.14 2.19 5.69
N ASN A 33 2.31 0.87 5.61
CA ASN A 33 2.53 0.04 6.79
C ASN A 33 3.82 0.43 7.52
N SER A 34 4.90 0.78 6.82
CA SER A 34 6.12 1.26 7.47
C SER A 34 5.92 2.53 8.30
N HIS A 35 5.05 3.45 7.86
CA HIS A 35 4.72 4.66 8.61
C HIS A 35 3.96 4.31 9.89
N VAL A 36 2.91 3.48 9.76
CA VAL A 36 2.10 3.02 10.91
C VAL A 36 2.97 2.26 11.92
N LYS A 37 3.88 1.39 11.44
CA LYS A 37 4.82 0.64 12.28
C LYS A 37 5.77 1.55 13.08
N CYS A 38 6.12 2.71 12.54
CA CYS A 38 6.91 3.74 13.23
C CYS A 38 6.07 4.60 14.18
N GLY A 39 4.79 4.30 14.37
CA GLY A 39 3.87 5.07 15.21
C GLY A 39 3.34 6.35 14.53
N ILE A 40 3.57 6.51 13.23
CA ILE A 40 3.05 7.65 12.46
C ILE A 40 1.59 7.36 12.10
N VAL A 41 0.71 8.33 12.35
CA VAL A 41 -0.72 8.18 12.08
C VAL A 41 -1.03 8.61 10.65
N LEU A 42 -1.67 7.73 9.88
CA LEU A 42 -2.22 8.04 8.56
C LEU A 42 -3.54 8.81 8.74
N LEU A 43 -3.70 9.90 7.99
CA LEU A 43 -4.93 10.70 7.98
C LEU A 43 -5.76 10.45 6.72
N SER A 44 -5.11 10.13 5.61
CA SER A 44 -5.77 9.79 4.35
C SER A 44 -4.81 9.02 3.46
N ALA A 45 -5.35 8.17 2.58
CA ALA A 45 -4.60 7.52 1.53
C ALA A 45 -5.48 7.33 0.29
N VAL A 46 -4.94 7.70 -0.87
CA VAL A 46 -5.59 7.66 -2.17
C VAL A 46 -4.64 7.03 -3.17
N LEU A 47 -5.15 6.09 -3.94
CA LEU A 47 -4.44 5.49 -5.04
C LEU A 47 -4.98 6.07 -6.35
N ARG A 48 -4.10 6.68 -7.14
CA ARG A 48 -4.41 7.22 -8.45
C ARG A 48 -3.79 6.34 -9.53
N ASP A 49 -4.62 5.84 -10.43
CA ASP A 49 -4.19 5.05 -11.58
C ASP A 49 -3.64 5.94 -12.72
N ILE A 50 -3.23 5.32 -13.83
CA ILE A 50 -2.72 6.03 -15.02
C ILE A 50 -3.79 6.86 -15.75
N ASN A 51 -5.07 6.51 -15.56
CA ASN A 51 -6.21 7.21 -16.16
C ASN A 51 -6.66 8.39 -15.29
N GLY A 52 -6.02 8.60 -14.13
CA GLY A 52 -6.39 9.61 -13.15
C GLY A 52 -7.53 9.19 -12.22
N THR A 53 -8.02 7.94 -12.30
CA THR A 53 -9.04 7.42 -11.39
C THR A 53 -8.47 7.32 -9.99
N GLU A 54 -9.19 7.88 -9.03
CA GLU A 54 -8.82 7.85 -7.62
C GLU A 54 -9.63 6.82 -6.86
N THR A 55 -8.93 5.95 -6.13
CA THR A 55 -9.50 5.00 -5.19
C THR A 55 -9.06 5.38 -3.78
N ARG A 56 -10.00 5.73 -2.90
CA ARG A 56 -9.69 5.94 -1.48
C ARG A 56 -9.39 4.60 -0.84
N LEU A 57 -8.30 4.54 -0.07
CA LEU A 57 -7.91 3.36 0.66
C LEU A 57 -8.49 3.40 2.09
N PRO A 58 -8.94 2.25 2.64
CA PRO A 58 -9.36 2.17 4.03
C PRO A 58 -8.12 2.21 4.94
N ILE A 59 -7.81 3.39 5.47
CA ILE A 59 -6.62 3.57 6.32
C ILE A 59 -6.70 2.76 7.62
N GLU A 60 -7.91 2.42 8.07
CA GLU A 60 -8.18 1.59 9.24
C GLU A 60 -7.72 0.13 9.05
N ALA A 61 -7.53 -0.31 7.79
CA ALA A 61 -7.01 -1.63 7.45
C ALA A 61 -5.48 -1.69 7.38
N ILE A 62 -4.78 -0.57 7.56
CA ILE A 62 -3.31 -0.51 7.55
C ILE A 62 -2.81 -0.69 8.98
N ASP A 63 -2.22 -1.85 9.26
CA ASP A 63 -1.89 -2.32 10.62
C ASP A 63 -0.38 -2.27 10.95
N GLY A 64 0.44 -1.87 9.99
CA GLY A 64 1.89 -1.81 10.12
C GLY A 64 2.61 -3.10 9.72
N GLN A 65 1.90 -4.14 9.28
CA GLN A 65 2.50 -5.36 8.76
C GLN A 65 2.76 -5.25 7.25
N PRO A 66 3.94 -5.65 6.76
CA PRO A 66 4.19 -5.68 5.31
C PRO A 66 3.31 -6.75 4.65
N VAL A 67 2.81 -6.46 3.45
CA VAL A 67 1.89 -7.33 2.71
C VAL A 67 2.53 -7.93 1.46
N LYS A 68 3.59 -7.30 0.92
CA LYS A 68 4.20 -7.71 -0.34
C LYS A 68 4.60 -9.17 -0.38
N GLU A 69 5.32 -9.66 0.64
CA GLU A 69 5.80 -11.04 0.66
C GLU A 69 4.63 -12.04 0.60
N TYR A 70 3.56 -11.78 1.34
CA TYR A 70 2.38 -12.63 1.37
C TYR A 70 1.67 -12.66 0.01
N ILE A 71 1.53 -11.50 -0.63
CA ILE A 71 0.92 -11.39 -1.96
C ILE A 71 1.76 -12.09 -3.02
N GLU A 72 3.09 -11.90 -3.01
CA GLU A 72 4.01 -12.58 -3.94
C GLU A 72 3.95 -14.10 -3.80
N ARG A 73 3.93 -14.60 -2.56
CA ARG A 73 3.79 -16.04 -2.30
C ARG A 73 2.46 -16.59 -2.81
N LEU A 74 1.36 -15.88 -2.55
CA LEU A 74 0.04 -16.27 -3.05
C LEU A 74 0.01 -16.32 -4.58
N GLN A 75 0.59 -15.31 -5.25
CA GLN A 75 0.68 -15.27 -6.70
C GLN A 75 1.45 -16.48 -7.25
N ILE A 76 2.61 -16.82 -6.66
CA ILE A 76 3.41 -17.97 -7.08
C ILE A 76 2.61 -19.28 -6.98
N GLU A 77 1.89 -19.50 -5.88
CA GLU A 77 1.10 -20.72 -5.70
C GLU A 77 -0.08 -20.79 -6.69
N TRP A 78 -0.76 -19.67 -6.94
CA TRP A 78 -1.84 -19.61 -7.93
C TRP A 78 -1.34 -19.88 -9.35
N GLU A 79 -0.21 -19.31 -9.74
CA GLU A 79 0.38 -19.54 -11.05
C GLU A 79 0.74 -21.02 -11.28
N LYS A 80 1.20 -21.72 -10.24
CA LYS A 80 1.47 -23.17 -10.33
C LYS A 80 0.19 -23.96 -10.61
N ILE A 81 -0.89 -23.66 -9.89
CA ILE A 81 -2.19 -24.34 -10.05
C ILE A 81 -2.74 -24.10 -11.46
N LEU A 82 -2.76 -22.84 -11.92
CA LEU A 82 -3.27 -22.50 -13.25
C LEU A 82 -2.47 -23.15 -14.38
N LYS A 83 -1.14 -23.28 -14.23
CA LYS A 83 -0.28 -23.97 -15.20
C LYS A 83 -0.46 -25.49 -15.18
N ALA A 84 -0.86 -26.07 -14.05
CA ALA A 84 -1.11 -27.50 -13.93
C ALA A 84 -2.43 -27.93 -14.59
N ASP A 85 -3.44 -27.05 -14.62
CA ASP A 85 -4.77 -27.33 -15.20
C ASP A 85 -4.80 -27.25 -16.74
N HIS A 86 -3.75 -26.69 -17.36
CA HIS A 86 -3.60 -26.57 -18.82
C HIS A 86 -2.73 -27.68 -19.45
N LYS A 87 -2.56 -28.82 -18.76
CA LYS A 87 -1.79 -29.98 -19.21
C LYS A 87 -2.65 -31.23 -19.27
#